data_AF-A0A963B8W8-F1
#
_entry.id   AF-A0A963B8W8-F1
#
_cell.length_a   1.000
_cell.length_b   1.000
_cell.length_c   1.000
_cell.angle_alpha   90.00
_cell.angle_beta   90.00
_cell.angle_gamma   90.00
#
_symmetry.space_group_name_H-M   'P 1'
#
loop_
_entity.id
_entity.type
_entity.pdbx_description
1 polymer ?
#
loop_
_entity_poly.entity_id
_entity_poly.type
_entity_poly.pdbx_seq_one_letter_code
_entity_poly.pdbx_strand_id
1 'polypeptide(L)' 'MTESSFETQSRHYTVVARAIEFIRTNARSQPSLAEIAGEVHLSEQRLQRLFSAWAGISPKRFLQYLTKEYAKQA' A
#
# COMPACT_ATOMS: atom_id res chain seq x y z
N MET A 1 -27.15 4.83 10.81
CA MET A 1 -26.91 4.07 9.56
C MET A 1 -25.53 3.46 9.71
N THR A 2 -25.47 2.18 10.09
CA THR A 2 -24.23 1.49 10.46
C THR A 2 -23.71 0.79 9.20
N GLU A 3 -22.58 1.21 8.64
CA GLU A 3 -21.91 0.47 7.56
C GLU A 3 -21.72 -0.99 8.00
N SER A 4 -22.07 -1.95 7.14
CA SER A 4 -21.87 -3.37 7.43
C SER A 4 -20.37 -3.66 7.53
N SER A 5 -19.94 -4.47 8.51
CA SER A 5 -18.52 -4.83 8.69
C SER A 5 -17.89 -5.38 7.40
N PHE A 6 -18.67 -6.06 6.56
CA PHE A 6 -18.25 -6.58 5.26
C PHE A 6 -17.95 -5.46 4.24
N GLU A 7 -18.72 -4.37 4.22
CA GLU A 7 -18.49 -3.25 3.31
C GLU A 7 -17.18 -2.52 3.65
N THR A 8 -16.94 -2.32 4.95
CA THR A 8 -15.67 -1.76 5.45
C THR A 8 -14.48 -2.65 5.08
N GLN A 9 -14.60 -3.97 5.24
CA GLN A 9 -13.55 -4.91 4.88
C GLN A 9 -13.28 -4.94 3.36
N SER A 10 -14.33 -4.87 2.53
CA SER A 10 -14.21 -4.77 1.08
C SER A 10 -13.51 -3.48 0.63
N ARG A 11 -13.85 -2.35 1.26
CA ARG A 11 -13.19 -1.07 1.01
C ARG A 11 -11.71 -1.11 1.40
N HIS A 12 -11.41 -1.68 2.57
CA HIS A 12 -10.04 -1.85 3.05
C HIS A 12 -9.20 -2.72 2.11
N TYR A 13 -9.75 -3.85 1.66
CA TYR A 13 -9.11 -4.70 0.65
C TYR A 13 -8.79 -3.90 -0.61
N THR A 14 -9.77 -3.17 -1.14
CA THR A 14 -9.62 -2.38 -2.37
C THR A 14 -8.51 -1.33 -2.24
N VAL A 15 -8.44 -0.65 -1.10
CA VAL A 15 -7.40 0.34 -0.81
C VAL A 15 -6.02 -0.32 -0.79
N VAL A 16 -5.87 -1.44 -0.07
CA VAL A 16 -4.55 -2.11 0.04
C VAL A 16 -4.11 -2.68 -1.30
N ALA A 17 -5.03 -3.28 -2.07
CA ALA A 17 -4.75 -3.79 -3.41
C ALA A 17 -4.24 -2.68 -4.34
N ARG A 18 -4.92 -1.53 -4.38
CA ARG A 18 -4.49 -0.36 -5.16
C ARG A 18 -3.13 0.17 -4.70
N ALA A 19 -2.88 0.25 -3.39
CA ALA A 19 -1.57 0.67 -2.89
C ALA A 19 -0.45 -0.29 -3.33
N ILE A 20 -0.68 -1.60 -3.29
CA ILE A 20 0.29 -2.61 -3.75
C ILE A 20 0.57 -2.45 -5.25
N GLU A 21 -0.47 -2.30 -6.05
CA GLU A 21 -0.35 -2.10 -7.50
C GLU A 21 0.44 -0.84 -7.84
N PHE A 22 0.13 0.26 -7.17
CA PHE A 22 0.85 1.53 -7.32
C PHE A 22 2.33 1.39 -6.95
N ILE A 23 2.64 0.76 -5.81
CA ILE A 23 4.02 0.53 -5.36
C ILE A 23 4.77 -0.34 -6.38
N ARG A 24 4.16 -1.40 -6.92
CA ARG A 24 4.80 -2.29 -7.90
C ARG A 24 5.12 -1.57 -9.20
N THR A 25 4.16 -0.78 -9.70
CA THR A 25 4.29 -0.05 -10.97
C THR A 25 5.32 1.08 -10.87
N ASN A 26 5.38 1.73 -9.71
CA ASN A 26 6.27 2.88 -9.48
C ASN A 26 7.54 2.51 -8.70
N ALA A 27 7.82 1.24 -8.43
CA ALA A 27 8.94 0.83 -7.58
C ALA A 27 10.29 1.42 -8.03
N ARG A 28 10.50 1.59 -9.34
CA ARG A 28 11.73 2.18 -9.90
C ARG A 28 11.93 3.66 -9.54
N SER A 29 10.86 4.45 -9.39
CA SER A 29 10.92 5.85 -9.01
C SER A 29 11.02 6.06 -7.49
N GLN A 30 10.96 5.00 -6.69
CA GLN A 30 10.99 5.04 -5.22
C GLN A 30 9.96 6.02 -4.63
N PRO A 31 8.65 5.81 -4.87
CA PRO A 31 7.62 6.71 -4.40
C PRO A 31 7.64 6.85 -2.89
N SER A 32 7.43 8.07 -2.42
CA SER A 32 7.26 8.40 -1.01
C SER A 32 5.97 7.82 -0.44
N LEU A 33 5.89 7.73 0.89
CA LEU A 33 4.66 7.30 1.56
C LEU A 33 3.49 8.26 1.27
N ALA A 34 3.78 9.56 1.15
CA ALA A 34 2.82 10.59 0.79
C ALA A 34 2.20 10.36 -0.59
N GLU A 35 3.01 10.01 -1.60
CA GLU A 35 2.52 9.72 -2.96
C GLU A 35 1.63 8.48 -2.99
N ILE A 36 2.04 7.41 -2.30
CA ILE A 36 1.23 6.18 -2.18
C ILE A 36 -0.09 6.48 -1.47
N ALA A 37 -0.06 7.30 -0.41
CA ALA A 37 -1.25 7.69 0.34
C ALA A 37 -2.19 8.56 -0.50
N GLY A 38 -1.64 9.45 -1.32
CA GLY A 38 -2.37 10.28 -2.28
C GLY A 38 -3.15 9.43 -3.29
N GLU A 39 -2.52 8.40 -3.86
CA GLU A 39 -3.16 7.49 -4.82
C GLU A 39 -4.44 6.84 -4.25
N VAL A 40 -4.38 6.41 -2.98
CA VAL A 40 -5.53 5.76 -2.33
C VAL A 40 -6.42 6.71 -1.53
N HIS A 41 -6.20 8.03 -1.67
CA HIS A 41 -6.98 9.08 -1.01
C HIS A 41 -7.03 8.93 0.53
N LEU A 42 -5.89 8.54 1.13
CA LEU A 42 -5.74 8.41 2.58
C LEU A 42 -4.62 9.33 3.10
N SER A 43 -4.65 9.59 4.40
CA SER A 43 -3.44 10.09 5.07
C SER A 43 -2.39 9.00 5.19
N GLU A 44 -1.12 9.40 5.21
CA GLU A 44 0.02 8.47 5.36
C GLU A 44 -0.13 7.54 6.56
N GLN A 45 -0.54 8.08 7.71
CA GLN A 45 -0.73 7.31 8.94
C GLN A 45 -1.83 6.25 8.80
N ARG A 46 -2.94 6.59 8.13
CA ARG A 46 -4.05 5.67 7.92
C ARG A 46 -3.67 4.58 6.92
N LEU A 47 -3.00 4.93 5.83
CA LEU A 47 -2.45 3.96 4.89
C LEU A 47 -1.47 3.01 5.60
N GLN A 48 -0.53 3.53 6.38
CA GLN A 48 0.49 2.71 7.03
C GLN A 48 -0.13 1.65 7.96
N ARG A 49 -1.11 2.03 8.78
CA ARG A 49 -1.83 1.11 9.67
C ARG A 49 -2.61 0.07 8.87
N LEU A 50 -3.37 0.53 7.88
CA LEU A 50 -4.23 -0.35 7.09
C LEU A 50 -3.42 -1.35 6.27
N PHE A 51 -2.38 -0.87 5.59
CA PHE A 51 -1.49 -1.71 4.79
C PHE A 51 -0.79 -2.74 5.69
N SER A 52 -0.27 -2.33 6.85
CA SER A 52 0.41 -3.28 7.76
C SER A 52 -0.54 -4.33 8.34
N ALA A 53 -1.79 -3.95 8.63
CA ALA A 53 -2.80 -4.88 9.12
C ALA A 53 -3.17 -5.96 8.10
N TRP A 54 -3.11 -5.65 6.81
CA TRP A 54 -3.48 -6.57 5.73
C TRP A 54 -2.30 -7.31 5.10
N ALA A 55 -1.20 -6.60 4.83
CA ALA A 55 -0.02 -7.15 4.16
C ALA A 55 1.05 -7.68 5.14
N GLY A 56 0.89 -7.46 6.45
CA GLY A 56 1.82 -7.88 7.50
C GLY A 56 3.12 -7.08 7.58
N ILE A 57 3.38 -6.18 6.62
CA ILE A 57 4.56 -5.30 6.58
C ILE A 57 4.15 -3.88 6.19
N SER A 58 5.01 -2.89 6.47
CA SER A 58 4.72 -1.50 6.08
C SER A 58 4.92 -1.26 4.57
N PRO A 59 4.25 -0.24 3.97
CA PRO A 59 4.44 0.12 2.57
C PRO A 59 5.90 0.36 2.20
N LYS A 60 6.66 1.02 3.09
CA LYS A 60 8.08 1.31 2.90
C LYS A 60 8.94 0.04 2.88
N ARG A 61 8.66 -0.92 3.77
CA ARG A 61 9.36 -2.22 3.77
C ARG A 61 9.03 -3.03 2.51
N PHE A 62 7.78 -2.98 2.05
CA PHE A 62 7.37 -3.63 0.81
C PHE A 62 8.09 -3.04 -0.40
N LEU A 63 8.16 -1.70 -0.52
CA LEU A 63 8.93 -1.03 -1.55
C LEU A 63 10.41 -1.45 -1.51
N GLN A 64 11.04 -1.45 -0.34
CA GLN A 64 12.43 -1.90 -0.17
C GLN A 64 12.65 -3.34 -0.61
N TYR A 65 11.69 -4.22 -0.35
CA TYR A 65 11.75 -5.61 -0.82
C TYR A 65 11.74 -5.68 -2.35
N LEU A 66 10.82 -4.96 -3.00
CA LEU A 66 10.80 -4.90 -4.47
C LEU A 66 12.09 -4.34 -5.06
N THR A 67 12.64 -3.27 -4.47
CA THR A 67 13.92 -2.70 -4.92
C THR A 67 15.04 -3.73 -4.90
N LYS A 68 15.12 -4.56 -3.84
CA LYS A 68 16.12 -5.62 -3.72
C LYS A 68 15.92 -6.73 -4.74
N GLU A 69 14.69 -7.16 -4.97
CA GLU A 69 14.40 -8.20 -5.96
C GLU A 69 14.72 -7.71 -7.39
N TYR A 70 14.39 -6.46 -7.73
CA TYR A 70 14.79 -5.88 -9.00
C TYR A 70 16.32 -5.79 -9.15
N ALA A 71 17.05 -5.47 -8.09
CA ALA A 71 18.52 -5.43 -8.12
C ALA A 71 19.18 -6.81 -8.28
N LYS A 72 18.48 -7.91 -7.93
CA LYS A 72 18.96 -9.29 -8.15
C LYS A 72 18.70 -9.80 -9.58
N GLN A 73 17.78 -9.17 -10.31
CA GLN A 73 17.41 -9.56 -11.68
C GLN A 73 18.12 -8.74 -12.76
N ALA A 74 18.90 -7.72 -12.39
CA ALA A 74 19.73 -6.90 -13.27
C ALA A 74 21.16 -7.43 -13.28
#